data_AF-A0A353BL07-F1
#
_entry.id   AF-A0A353BL07-F1
#
_cell.length_a   1.000
_cell.length_b   1.000
_cell.length_c   1.000
_cell.angle_alpha   90.00
_cell.angle_beta   90.00
_cell.angle_gamma   90.00
#
_symmetry.space_group_name_H-M   'P 1'
#
loop_
_entity.id
_entity.type
_entity.pdbx_description
1 polymer ?
#
loop_
_entity_poly.entity_id
_entity_poly.type
_entity_poly.pdbx_seq_one_letter_code
_entity_poly.pdbx_strand_id
1 'polypeptide(L)'
;ADSLFPWAKSVRDPYCAVSPRFQWRERVPSAAMVRRALGLADTTIPITDVSIMDRGPSGRVNRLKIRSQAGDTVLFRDRIRFQLADKALPSSWFDVSCRRDELGNVASVEFTGKGFGHGVGMCQWGAMGMAREGRGYRKILKHYYRESEVVCIR
;
A
#
# COMPACT_ATOMS: atom_id res chain seq x y z
N ALA A 1 -18.14 -12.66 0.02
CA ALA A 1 -18.29 -12.00 1.32
C ALA A 1 -18.81 -10.60 1.06
N ASP A 2 -20.10 -10.40 1.33
CA ASP A 2 -20.76 -9.10 1.22
C ASP A 2 -19.97 -8.04 1.99
N SER A 3 -19.58 -6.97 1.31
CA SER A 3 -18.78 -5.93 1.91
C SER A 3 -19.65 -5.15 2.91
N LEU A 4 -19.18 -5.05 4.16
CA LEU A 4 -19.72 -4.17 5.22
C LEU A 4 -19.92 -2.70 4.79
N PHE A 5 -19.44 -2.30 3.60
CA PHE A 5 -19.54 -0.96 3.02
C PHE A 5 -19.89 -1.04 1.53
N PRO A 6 -21.18 -1.05 1.15
CA PRO A 6 -21.64 -1.18 -0.24
C PRO A 6 -21.07 -0.08 -1.16
N TRP A 7 -20.83 1.10 -0.59
CA TRP A 7 -20.32 2.29 -1.27
C TRP A 7 -18.80 2.29 -1.52
N ALA A 8 -18.02 1.44 -0.83
CA ALA A 8 -16.56 1.44 -0.87
C ALA A 8 -15.98 0.36 -1.81
N LYS A 9 -16.61 0.17 -2.98
CA LYS A 9 -16.17 -0.82 -3.97
C LYS A 9 -14.97 -0.31 -4.76
N SER A 10 -14.10 -1.22 -5.19
CA SER A 10 -12.96 -0.87 -6.05
C SER A 10 -13.47 -0.36 -7.41
N VAL A 11 -13.00 0.82 -7.81
CA VAL A 11 -13.32 1.43 -9.11
C VAL A 11 -12.06 1.67 -9.90
N ARG A 12 -12.16 1.54 -11.22
CA ARG A 12 -11.08 1.94 -12.13
C ARG A 12 -11.01 3.46 -12.17
N ASP A 13 -9.84 4.00 -11.85
CA ASP A 13 -9.58 5.43 -11.85
C ASP A 13 -8.38 5.77 -12.76
N PRO A 14 -8.62 6.12 -14.03
CA PRO A 14 -7.56 6.56 -14.94
C PRO A 14 -7.06 7.98 -14.61
N TYR A 15 -7.81 8.75 -13.81
CA TYR A 15 -7.56 10.17 -13.58
C TYR A 15 -6.49 10.39 -12.51
N CYS A 16 -6.16 9.42 -11.65
CA CYS A 16 -5.07 9.56 -10.67
C CYS A 16 -3.67 9.70 -11.31
N ALA A 17 -3.50 9.37 -12.59
CA ALA A 17 -2.19 9.37 -13.26
C ALA A 17 -1.55 10.77 -13.32
N VAL A 18 -2.33 11.85 -13.16
CA VAL A 18 -1.80 13.22 -13.06
C VAL A 18 -1.01 13.48 -11.78
N SER A 19 -0.99 12.55 -10.82
CA SER A 19 -0.25 12.71 -9.58
C SER A 19 1.26 12.63 -9.81
N PRO A 20 2.04 13.64 -9.39
CA PRO A 20 3.50 13.63 -9.52
C PRO A 20 4.16 12.54 -8.66
N ARG A 21 3.45 12.00 -7.65
CA ARG A 21 3.91 10.91 -6.79
C ARG A 21 3.21 9.59 -7.10
N PHE A 22 2.78 9.40 -8.35
CA PHE A 22 2.11 8.17 -8.76
C PHE A 22 3.03 6.95 -8.67
N GLN A 23 4.34 7.12 -8.84
CA GLN A 23 5.33 6.06 -8.65
C GLN A 23 6.32 6.47 -7.56
N TRP A 24 6.78 5.49 -6.79
CA TRP A 24 7.76 5.70 -5.74
C TRP A 24 8.63 4.46 -5.60
N ARG A 25 9.85 4.68 -5.12
CA ARG A 25 10.80 3.62 -4.79
C ARG A 25 11.41 3.93 -3.44
N GLU A 26 11.40 2.94 -2.56
CA GLU A 26 11.98 3.06 -1.23
C GLU A 26 12.86 1.85 -0.95
N ARG A 27 14.06 2.10 -0.42
CA ARG A 27 14.97 1.05 0.02
C ARG A 27 14.94 0.98 1.54
N VAL A 28 14.70 -0.22 2.05
CA VAL A 28 14.62 -0.47 3.48
C VAL A 28 15.71 -1.47 3.88
N PRO A 29 16.63 -1.10 4.78
CA PRO A 29 17.59 -2.03 5.35
C PRO A 29 16.91 -3.13 6.18
N SER A 30 17.47 -4.33 6.18
CA SER A 30 16.93 -5.45 6.96
C SER A 30 16.84 -5.14 8.45
N ALA A 31 17.84 -4.45 9.01
CA ALA A 31 17.84 -4.00 10.41
C ALA A 31 16.60 -3.16 10.79
N ALA A 32 16.14 -2.29 9.89
CA ALA A 32 14.93 -1.49 10.12
C ALA A 32 13.68 -2.38 10.13
N MET A 33 13.61 -3.38 9.24
CA MET A 33 12.53 -4.35 9.21
C MET A 33 12.52 -5.25 10.44
N VAL A 34 13.68 -5.71 10.92
CA VAL A 34 13.77 -6.49 12.17
C VAL A 34 13.24 -5.68 13.35
N ARG A 35 13.68 -4.42 13.47
CA ARG A 35 13.20 -3.54 14.55
C ARG A 35 11.71 -3.26 14.48
N ARG A 36 11.19 -2.92 13.28
CA ARG A 36 9.83 -2.37 13.12
C ARG A 36 8.77 -3.43 12.83
N ALA A 37 9.10 -4.45 12.05
CA ALA A 37 8.17 -5.49 11.65
C ALA A 37 8.18 -6.66 12.64
N LEU A 38 9.36 -7.09 13.08
CA LEU A 38 9.49 -8.20 14.03
C LEU A 38 9.46 -7.72 15.49
N GLY A 39 9.67 -6.41 15.73
CA GLY A 39 9.65 -5.85 17.09
C GLY A 39 10.85 -6.25 17.93
N LEU A 40 11.94 -6.69 17.31
CA LEU A 40 13.12 -7.20 17.99
C LEU A 40 14.15 -6.08 18.21
N ALA A 41 14.70 -6.01 19.42
CA ALA A 41 15.75 -5.05 19.76
C ALA A 41 17.09 -5.40 19.09
N ASP A 42 17.38 -6.70 18.98
CA ASP A 42 18.54 -7.19 18.25
C ASP A 42 18.28 -7.16 16.74
N THR A 43 18.86 -6.17 16.08
CA THR A 43 18.73 -5.96 14.63
C THR A 43 19.71 -6.77 13.80
N THR A 44 20.57 -7.58 14.42
CA THR A 44 21.53 -8.45 13.73
C THR A 44 20.89 -9.76 13.26
N ILE A 45 19.67 -10.05 13.73
CA ILE A 45 18.92 -11.25 13.34
C ILE A 45 18.69 -11.24 11.83
N PRO A 46 19.22 -12.23 11.09
CA PRO A 46 19.16 -12.22 9.65
C PRO A 46 17.75 -12.54 9.16
N ILE A 47 17.32 -11.77 8.17
CA ILE A 47 16.11 -12.03 7.38
C ILE A 47 16.51 -12.94 6.22
N THR A 48 15.82 -14.06 6.06
CA THR A 48 16.11 -15.04 4.99
C THR A 48 15.27 -14.77 3.75
N ASP A 49 14.04 -14.29 3.91
CA ASP A 49 13.14 -14.02 2.79
C ASP A 49 12.08 -12.96 3.11
N VAL A 50 11.69 -12.20 2.08
CA VAL A 50 10.55 -11.28 2.13
C VAL A 50 9.71 -11.50 0.88
N SER A 51 8.50 -12.01 1.07
CA SER A 51 7.63 -12.43 -0.03
C SER A 51 6.19 -11.98 0.16
N ILE A 52 5.55 -11.61 -0.96
CA ILE A 52 4.14 -11.23 -0.99
C ILE A 52 3.30 -12.51 -1.08
N MET A 53 2.39 -12.71 -0.12
CA MET A 53 1.55 -13.91 -0.10
C MET A 53 0.31 -13.76 -0.98
N ASP A 54 -0.37 -12.61 -0.90
CA ASP A 54 -1.51 -12.30 -1.76
C ASP A 54 -1.76 -10.80 -1.88
N ARG A 55 -2.52 -10.48 -2.92
CA ARG A 55 -2.97 -9.14 -3.27
C ARG A 55 -4.50 -9.09 -3.21
N GLY A 56 -5.03 -7.97 -2.77
CA GLY A 56 -6.46 -7.69 -2.86
C GLY A 56 -6.90 -7.36 -4.29
N PRO A 57 -8.21 -7.17 -4.54
CA PRO A 57 -8.76 -6.88 -5.87
C PRO A 57 -8.19 -5.62 -6.53
N SER A 58 -7.73 -4.65 -5.74
CA SER A 58 -7.08 -3.42 -6.23
C SER A 58 -5.62 -3.62 -6.64
N GLY A 59 -5.04 -4.81 -6.47
CA GLY A 59 -3.62 -5.10 -6.70
C GLY A 59 -2.71 -4.73 -5.52
N ARG A 60 -3.25 -4.12 -4.46
CA ARG A 60 -2.52 -3.84 -3.21
C ARG A 60 -2.17 -5.12 -2.47
N VAL A 61 -0.99 -5.16 -1.89
CA VAL A 61 -0.53 -6.26 -1.03
C VAL A 61 -1.43 -6.34 0.19
N ASN A 62 -1.98 -7.53 0.43
CA ASN A 62 -2.86 -7.80 1.56
C ASN A 62 -2.13 -8.59 2.66
N ARG A 63 -1.26 -9.53 2.30
CA ARG A 63 -0.35 -10.18 3.25
C ARG A 63 1.08 -10.18 2.73
N LEU A 64 2.01 -9.75 3.58
CA LEU A 64 3.45 -9.79 3.33
C LEU A 64 4.09 -10.66 4.40
N LYS A 65 4.87 -11.65 3.97
CA LYS A 65 5.59 -12.56 4.85
C LYS A 65 7.06 -12.16 4.91
N ILE A 66 7.60 -12.10 6.13
CA ILE A 66 9.01 -11.88 6.43
C ILE A 66 9.49 -13.11 7.18
N ARG A 67 10.46 -13.83 6.62
CA ARG A 67 11.11 -14.96 7.27
C ARG A 67 12.44 -14.51 7.87
N SER A 68 12.68 -14.86 9.12
CA SER A 68 13.93 -14.58 9.82
C SER A 68 14.36 -15.79 10.64
N GLN A 69 15.61 -15.79 11.10
CA GLN A 69 16.07 -16.85 12.00
C GLN A 69 15.36 -16.85 13.36
N ALA A 70 14.77 -15.73 13.79
CA ALA A 70 13.97 -15.65 15.02
C ALA A 70 12.50 -16.09 14.83
N GLY A 71 12.08 -16.32 13.59
CA GLY A 71 10.72 -16.74 13.26
C GLY A 71 10.11 -16.00 12.06
N ASP A 72 8.93 -16.46 11.67
CA ASP A 72 8.16 -15.93 10.56
C ASP A 72 7.16 -14.87 11.06
N THR A 73 7.19 -13.68 10.45
CA THR A 73 6.22 -12.61 10.71
C THR A 73 5.36 -12.37 9.48
N VAL A 74 4.05 -12.23 9.67
CA VAL A 74 3.11 -11.87 8.61
C VAL A 74 2.51 -10.51 8.92
N LEU A 75 2.67 -9.57 8.00
CA LEU A 75 2.07 -8.25 8.06
C LEU A 75 0.81 -8.20 7.20
N PHE A 76 -0.19 -7.45 7.66
CA PHE A 76 -1.54 -7.45 7.06
C PHE A 76 -1.98 -6.05 6.60
N ARG A 77 -2.55 -6.00 5.40
CA ARG A 77 -3.28 -4.84 4.83
C ARG A 77 -2.47 -3.54 4.90
N ASP A 78 -3.13 -2.43 5.23
CA ASP A 78 -2.52 -1.10 5.26
C ASP A 78 -1.46 -0.95 6.37
N ARG A 79 -1.49 -1.80 7.42
CA ARG A 79 -0.50 -1.78 8.50
C ARG A 79 0.92 -2.08 8.00
N ILE A 80 1.04 -2.85 6.91
CA ILE A 80 2.31 -3.15 6.24
C ILE A 80 3.13 -1.88 6.01
N ARG A 81 2.48 -0.77 5.63
CA ARG A 81 3.15 0.48 5.31
C ARG A 81 3.87 1.09 6.51
N PHE A 82 3.37 0.89 7.72
CA PHE A 82 3.88 1.52 8.93
C PHE A 82 4.88 0.67 9.70
N GLN A 83 4.95 -0.63 9.38
CA GLN A 83 5.74 -1.62 10.11
C GLN A 83 7.03 -2.02 9.40
N LEU A 84 7.25 -1.60 8.15
CA LEU A 84 8.43 -2.01 7.39
C LEU A 84 9.64 -1.08 7.58
N ALA A 85 9.41 0.23 7.68
CA ALA A 85 10.47 1.23 7.68
C ALA A 85 10.21 2.32 8.73
N ASP A 86 11.21 3.18 8.96
CA ASP A 86 11.08 4.29 9.90
C ASP A 86 10.01 5.30 9.46
N LYS A 87 9.92 5.53 8.15
CA LYS A 87 8.85 6.29 7.51
C LYS A 87 7.84 5.33 6.91
N ALA A 88 6.56 5.68 7.02
CA ALA A 88 5.50 4.87 6.44
C ALA A 88 5.62 4.85 4.90
N LEU A 89 5.48 3.66 4.30
CA LEU A 89 5.49 3.53 2.85
C LEU A 89 4.29 4.29 2.25
N PRO A 90 4.46 4.93 1.08
CA PRO A 90 3.40 5.74 0.47
C PRO A 90 2.11 4.97 0.22
N SER A 91 2.19 3.69 -0.17
CA SER A 91 1.01 2.83 -0.35
C SER A 91 1.34 1.37 -0.05
N SER A 92 0.31 0.51 0.00
CA SER A 92 0.46 -0.95 0.00
C SER A 92 0.49 -1.52 -1.42
N TRP A 93 0.58 -0.67 -2.45
CA TRP A 93 0.61 -1.09 -3.84
C TRP A 93 2.05 -1.08 -4.36
N PHE A 94 2.79 -2.13 -4.02
CA PHE A 94 4.18 -2.27 -4.41
C PHE A 94 4.53 -3.70 -4.79
N ASP A 95 5.69 -3.82 -5.43
CA ASP A 95 6.46 -5.03 -5.63
C ASP A 95 7.72 -4.97 -4.75
N VAL A 96 8.24 -6.14 -4.40
CA VAL A 96 9.42 -6.30 -3.53
C VAL A 96 10.57 -6.92 -4.31
N SER A 97 11.78 -6.42 -4.08
CA SER A 97 13.00 -7.04 -4.58
C SER A 97 14.03 -7.08 -3.45
N CYS A 98 14.54 -8.27 -3.16
CA CYS A 98 15.51 -8.48 -2.08
C CYS A 98 16.93 -8.37 -2.62
N ARG A 99 17.77 -7.56 -1.99
CA ARG A 99 19.21 -7.63 -2.15
C ARG A 99 19.80 -8.48 -1.04
N ARG A 100 20.60 -9.46 -1.43
CA ARG A 100 21.23 -10.41 -0.52
C ARG A 100 22.69 -10.06 -0.27
N ASP A 101 23.19 -10.40 0.91
CA ASP A 101 24.62 -10.37 1.24
C ASP A 101 25.33 -11.65 0.75
N GLU A 102 26.64 -11.72 1.01
CA GLU A 102 27.49 -12.88 0.66
C GLU A 102 27.05 -14.18 1.35
N LEU A 103 26.35 -14.07 2.48
CA LEU A 103 25.81 -15.20 3.24
C LEU A 103 24.41 -15.63 2.76
N GLY A 104 23.88 -14.96 1.74
CA GLY A 104 22.56 -15.24 1.18
C GLY A 104 21.39 -14.64 1.97
N ASN A 105 21.65 -13.90 3.04
CA ASN A 105 20.62 -13.23 3.84
C ASN A 105 20.18 -11.94 3.17
N VAL A 106 18.95 -11.50 3.42
CA VAL A 106 18.43 -10.23 2.91
C VAL A 106 19.11 -9.09 3.65
N ALA A 107 19.95 -8.33 2.95
CA ALA A 107 20.62 -7.14 3.45
C ALA A 107 19.72 -5.89 3.34
N SER A 108 18.98 -5.79 2.24
CA SER A 108 17.99 -4.72 2.05
C SER A 108 16.87 -5.15 1.11
N VAL A 109 15.71 -4.53 1.27
CA VAL A 109 14.55 -4.73 0.40
C VAL A 109 14.24 -3.43 -0.32
N GLU A 110 14.18 -3.49 -1.64
CA GLU A 110 13.74 -2.38 -2.47
C GLU A 110 12.27 -2.58 -2.83
N PHE A 111 11.45 -1.63 -2.39
CA PHE A 111 10.02 -1.55 -2.64
C PHE A 111 9.80 -0.59 -3.80
N THR A 112 9.23 -1.09 -4.90
CA THR A 112 8.81 -0.25 -6.02
C THR A 112 7.30 -0.25 -6.06
N GLY A 113 6.70 0.91 -5.83
CA GLY A 113 5.25 1.03 -5.68
C GLY A 113 4.63 2.18 -6.42
N LYS A 114 3.29 2.21 -6.35
CA LYS A 114 2.47 3.23 -6.98
C LYS A 114 1.33 3.71 -6.09
N GLY A 115 0.88 4.93 -6.36
CA GLY A 115 -0.12 5.65 -5.59
C GLY A 115 0.35 6.04 -4.18
N PHE A 116 -0.51 6.81 -3.50
CA PHE A 116 -0.26 7.34 -2.17
C PHE A 116 -1.54 7.23 -1.33
N GLY A 117 -1.42 6.77 -0.08
CA GLY A 117 -2.55 6.55 0.84
C GLY A 117 -3.13 5.14 0.80
N HIS A 118 -4.23 4.94 1.53
CA HIS A 118 -4.84 3.63 1.79
C HIS A 118 -5.66 3.06 0.62
N GLY A 119 -6.07 3.90 -0.34
CA GLY A 119 -6.75 3.48 -1.56
C GLY A 119 -8.20 3.01 -1.37
N VAL A 120 -8.92 3.63 -0.43
CA VAL A 120 -10.36 3.40 -0.19
C VAL A 120 -11.10 4.71 -0.43
N GLY A 121 -12.26 4.64 -1.10
CA GLY A 121 -13.07 5.81 -1.42
C GLY A 121 -12.51 6.63 -2.58
N MET A 122 -12.32 7.93 -2.36
CA MET A 122 -12.01 8.89 -3.42
C MET A 122 -10.51 9.19 -3.57
N CYS A 123 -9.97 9.05 -4.78
CA CYS A 123 -8.66 9.57 -5.14
C CYS A 123 -8.73 11.09 -5.29
N GLN A 124 -8.03 11.84 -4.45
CA GLN A 124 -8.04 13.32 -4.53
C GLN A 124 -7.50 13.82 -5.87
N TRP A 125 -6.42 13.21 -6.37
CA TRP A 125 -5.86 13.53 -7.68
C TRP A 125 -6.79 13.15 -8.83
N GLY A 126 -7.46 12.01 -8.73
CA GLY A 126 -8.45 11.60 -9.73
C GLY A 126 -9.67 12.51 -9.74
N ALA A 127 -10.16 12.95 -8.57
CA ALA A 127 -11.22 13.94 -8.45
C ALA A 127 -10.81 15.28 -9.09
N MET A 128 -9.57 15.74 -8.87
CA MET A 128 -9.05 16.92 -9.54
C MET A 128 -8.93 16.74 -11.05
N GLY A 129 -8.47 15.56 -11.53
CA GLY A 129 -8.42 15.24 -12.96
C GLY A 129 -9.81 15.30 -13.60
N MET A 130 -10.79 14.65 -12.98
CA MET A 130 -12.20 14.73 -13.40
C MET A 130 -12.75 16.17 -13.39
N ALA A 131 -12.38 16.99 -12.39
CA ALA A 131 -12.78 18.39 -12.34
C ALA A 131 -12.16 19.22 -13.47
N ARG A 132 -10.90 18.96 -13.83
CA ARG A 132 -10.22 19.60 -14.97
C ARG A 132 -10.85 19.22 -16.32
N GLU A 133 -11.49 18.06 -16.41
CA GLU A 133 -12.33 17.66 -17.55
C GLU A 133 -13.75 18.28 -17.51
N GLY A 134 -14.04 19.19 -16.58
CA GLY A 134 -15.33 19.85 -16.44
C GLY A 134 -16.41 19.01 -15.74
N ARG A 135 -16.06 17.90 -15.09
CA ARG A 135 -17.03 17.10 -14.34
C ARG A 135 -17.35 17.76 -13.00
N GLY A 136 -18.64 18.05 -12.76
CA GLY A 136 -19.10 18.57 -11.47
C GLY A 136 -19.01 17.54 -10.32
N TYR A 137 -19.02 18.05 -9.08
CA TYR A 137 -18.81 17.25 -7.87
C TYR A 137 -19.75 16.05 -7.73
N ARG A 138 -21.02 16.15 -8.16
CA ARG A 138 -21.98 15.02 -8.12
C ARG A 138 -21.51 13.83 -8.96
N LYS A 139 -20.98 14.09 -10.16
CA LYS A 139 -20.43 13.05 -11.05
C LYS A 139 -19.15 12.44 -10.47
N ILE A 140 -18.31 13.27 -9.85
CA ILE A 140 -17.08 12.83 -9.18
C ILE A 140 -17.44 11.91 -8.00
N LEU A 141 -18.32 12.33 -7.11
CA LEU A 141 -18.74 11.53 -5.96
C LEU A 141 -19.40 10.23 -6.40
N LYS A 142 -20.29 10.25 -7.39
CA LYS A 142 -20.94 9.03 -7.92
C LYS A 142 -19.96 8.06 -8.58
N HIS A 143 -18.83 8.54 -9.11
CA HIS A 143 -17.78 7.68 -9.65
C HIS A 143 -17.10 6.85 -8.56
N TYR A 144 -16.73 7.48 -7.44
CA TYR A 144 -16.04 6.82 -6.31
C TYR A 144 -17.00 6.10 -5.35
N TYR A 145 -18.22 6.60 -5.21
CA TYR A 145 -19.25 6.13 -4.29
C TYR A 145 -20.51 5.78 -5.08
N ARG A 146 -20.44 4.70 -5.87
CA ARG A 146 -21.47 4.32 -6.86
C ARG A 146 -22.85 4.14 -6.27
N GLU A 147 -22.93 3.61 -5.05
CA GLU A 147 -24.17 3.33 -4.34
C GLU A 147 -24.57 4.45 -3.36
N SER A 148 -23.96 5.62 -3.48
CA SER A 148 -24.28 6.78 -2.65
C SER A 148 -25.05 7.85 -3.44
N GLU A 149 -25.79 8.66 -2.70
CA GLU A 149 -26.54 9.81 -3.19
C GLU A 149 -26.19 11.07 -2.40
N VAL A 150 -26.26 12.21 -3.09
CA VAL A 150 -26.05 13.52 -2.46
C VAL A 150 -27.39 14.05 -2.00
N VAL A 151 -27.60 14.08 -0.69
CA VAL A 151 -28.82 14.60 -0.06
C VAL A 151 -28.59 16.00 0.52
N CYS A 152 -29.60 16.87 0.44
CA CYS A 152 -29.64 18.12 1.19
C CYS A 152 -30.17 17.80 2.59
N ILE A 153 -29.45 18.21 3.64
CA ILE A 153 -29.83 17.97 5.05
C ILE A 153 -30.41 19.27 5.66
N ARG A 154 -30.88 20.18 4.80
CA ARG A 154 -31.51 21.45 5.18
C ARG A 154 -32.77 21.65 4.37
#